data_AF-A0A8C5Y834-F1
#
_entry.id   AF-A0A8C5Y834-F1
#
_cell.length_a   1.000
_cell.length_b   1.000
_cell.length_c   1.000
_cell.angle_alpha   90.00
_cell.angle_beta   90.00
_cell.angle_gamma   90.00
#
_symmetry.space_group_name_H-M   'P 1'
#
loop_
_entity.id
_entity.type
_entity.pdbx_description
1 polymer ?
#
loop_
_entity_poly.entity_id
_entity_poly.type
_entity_poly.pdbx_seq_one_letter_code
_entity_poly.pdbx_strand_id
1 'polypeptide(L)'
;MFTSEKGVVGEWLSEFKTLPETSLQNYATNLKDNSPLVSSLYKVIQEPQSELLEPVCHQLFEFYRSGEEQLLPFTLQFLLELIWCYLSVSASRNVYRSGCIEGIHYKYFCGVNLWLLSICV
;
A
#
# COMPACT_ATOMS: atom_id res chain seq x y z
N MET A 1 -4.02 -14.56 17.33
CA MET A 1 -3.08 -15.02 16.27
C MET A 1 -3.08 -13.97 15.15
N PHE A 2 -2.21 -12.98 15.20
CA PHE A 2 -2.05 -11.93 14.17
C PHE A 2 -0.72 -12.04 13.41
N THR A 3 0.06 -13.07 13.70
CA THR A 3 1.43 -13.27 13.18
C THR A 3 1.46 -13.75 11.72
N SER A 4 0.35 -14.26 11.18
CA SER A 4 0.33 -14.78 9.80
C SER A 4 0.19 -13.68 8.74
N GLU A 5 -0.58 -12.62 9.00
CA GLU A 5 -0.96 -11.65 7.96
C GLU A 5 0.16 -10.66 7.66
N LYS A 6 0.79 -10.12 8.71
CA LYS A 6 2.01 -9.30 8.59
C LYS A 6 3.20 -10.10 8.04
N GLY A 7 3.25 -11.40 8.34
CA GLY A 7 4.25 -12.33 7.79
C GLY A 7 4.10 -12.51 6.28
N VAL A 8 2.88 -12.76 5.80
CA VAL A 8 2.58 -12.91 4.36
C VAL A 8 2.93 -11.65 3.57
N VAL A 9 2.62 -10.46 4.10
CA VAL A 9 2.98 -9.19 3.45
C VAL A 9 4.50 -8.97 3.48
N GLY A 10 5.18 -9.31 4.58
CA GLY A 10 6.64 -9.20 4.70
C GLY A 10 7.40 -10.11 3.73
N GLU A 11 6.93 -11.35 3.57
CA GLU A 11 7.43 -12.31 2.57
C GLU A 11 7.22 -11.76 1.16
N TRP A 12 6.01 -11.28 0.86
CA TRP A 12 5.68 -10.66 -0.44
C TRP A 12 6.58 -9.46 -0.79
N LEU A 13 6.86 -8.59 0.18
CA LEU A 13 7.80 -7.47 0.00
C LEU A 13 9.23 -7.95 -0.27
N SER A 14 9.63 -9.06 0.36
CA SER A 14 10.97 -9.63 0.20
C SER A 14 11.12 -10.34 -1.14
N GLU A 15 10.12 -11.11 -1.56
CA GLU A 15 10.07 -11.75 -2.87
C GLU A 15 10.19 -10.71 -3.98
N PHE A 16 9.42 -9.62 -3.91
CA PHE A 16 9.48 -8.57 -4.91
C PHE A 16 10.86 -7.93 -5.05
N LYS A 17 11.58 -7.68 -3.94
CA LYS A 17 12.95 -7.15 -3.97
C LYS A 17 13.94 -8.09 -4.66
N THR A 18 13.67 -9.40 -4.64
CA THR A 18 14.55 -10.41 -5.27
C THR A 18 14.15 -10.73 -6.71
N LEU A 19 12.97 -10.31 -7.14
CA LEU A 19 12.45 -10.62 -8.47
C LEU A 19 13.00 -9.64 -9.53
N PRO A 20 13.49 -10.15 -10.67
CA PRO A 20 13.86 -9.31 -11.81
C PRO A 20 12.61 -8.76 -12.51
N GLU A 21 12.71 -7.53 -13.06
CA GLU A 21 11.63 -6.85 -13.78
C GLU A 21 11.05 -7.67 -14.95
N THR A 22 11.84 -8.57 -15.53
CA THR A 22 11.42 -9.47 -16.63
C THR A 22 10.41 -10.55 -16.20
N SER A 23 10.27 -10.82 -14.90
CA SER A 23 9.33 -11.80 -14.35
C SER A 23 8.08 -11.17 -13.72
N LEU A 24 7.96 -9.83 -13.76
CA LEU A 24 6.84 -9.08 -13.17
C LEU A 24 5.47 -9.54 -13.67
N GLN A 25 5.35 -9.86 -14.96
CA GLN A 25 4.07 -10.25 -15.57
C GLN A 25 3.60 -11.64 -15.10
N ASN A 26 4.52 -12.61 -14.99
CA ASN A 26 4.22 -13.91 -14.41
C ASN A 26 3.88 -13.80 -12.92
N TYR A 27 4.59 -12.95 -12.20
CA TYR A 27 4.34 -12.67 -10.80
C TYR A 27 2.96 -12.01 -10.59
N ALA A 28 2.58 -11.03 -11.42
CA ALA A 28 1.28 -10.37 -11.41
C ALA A 28 0.12 -11.35 -11.59
N THR A 29 0.30 -12.30 -12.50
CA THR A 29 -0.69 -13.35 -12.76
C THR A 29 -0.89 -14.21 -11.52
N ASN A 30 0.20 -14.66 -10.89
CA ASN A 30 0.12 -15.44 -9.64
C ASN A 30 -0.44 -14.60 -8.48
N LEU A 31 -0.12 -13.31 -8.41
CA LEU A 31 -0.59 -12.39 -7.37
C LEU A 31 -2.11 -12.25 -7.35
N LYS A 32 -2.73 -12.19 -8.53
CA LYS A 32 -4.18 -12.04 -8.67
C LYS A 32 -4.95 -13.22 -8.06
N ASP A 33 -4.40 -14.43 -8.17
CA ASP A 33 -4.97 -15.64 -7.58
C ASP A 33 -4.66 -15.79 -6.07
N ASN A 34 -3.72 -15.00 -5.54
CA ASN A 34 -3.37 -15.01 -4.11
C ASN A 34 -4.34 -14.18 -3.26
N SER A 35 -5.59 -14.64 -3.16
CA SER A 35 -6.63 -14.12 -2.26
C SER A 35 -6.17 -13.85 -0.80
N PRO A 36 -5.39 -14.73 -0.12
CA PRO A 36 -4.95 -14.47 1.26
C PRO A 36 -4.00 -13.26 1.38
N LEU A 37 -3.19 -13.00 0.36
CA LEU A 37 -2.32 -11.82 0.34
C LEU A 37 -3.15 -10.54 0.18
N VAL A 38 -4.12 -10.54 -0.74
CA VAL A 38 -5.02 -9.40 -0.94
C VAL A 38 -5.71 -9.02 0.37
N SER A 39 -6.27 -10.01 1.08
CA SER A 39 -6.91 -9.79 2.39
C SER A 39 -5.94 -9.23 3.43
N SER A 40 -4.71 -9.73 3.46
CA SER A 40 -3.66 -9.25 4.37
C SER A 40 -3.23 -7.81 4.05
N LEU A 41 -3.13 -7.47 2.76
CA LEU A 41 -2.83 -6.12 2.29
C LEU A 41 -3.92 -5.13 2.68
N TYR A 42 -5.20 -5.49 2.51
CA TYR A 42 -6.32 -4.65 2.96
C TYR A 42 -6.23 -4.33 4.46
N LYS A 43 -5.95 -5.33 5.30
CA LYS A 43 -5.77 -5.11 6.75
C LYS A 43 -4.60 -4.19 7.07
N VAL A 44 -3.46 -4.37 6.40
CA VAL A 44 -2.29 -3.48 6.57
C VAL A 44 -2.61 -2.04 6.14
N ILE A 45 -3.37 -1.88 5.05
CA ILE A 45 -3.79 -0.56 4.53
C ILE A 45 -4.79 0.12 5.47
N GLN A 46 -5.69 -0.65 6.07
CA GLN A 46 -6.63 -0.18 7.09
C GLN A 46 -5.95 0.14 8.43
N GLU A 47 -4.72 -0.32 8.67
CA GLU A 47 -3.89 0.00 9.84
C GLU A 47 -2.89 1.12 9.51
N PRO A 48 -3.24 2.42 9.65
CA PRO A 48 -2.34 3.54 9.34
C PRO A 48 -1.09 3.61 10.23
N GLN A 49 -1.05 2.87 11.34
CA GLN A 49 0.11 2.77 12.23
C GLN A 49 1.00 1.55 11.93
N SER A 50 0.72 0.81 10.86
CA SER A 50 1.51 -0.35 10.47
C SER A 50 2.83 0.09 9.82
N GLU A 51 3.96 -0.37 10.34
CA GLU A 51 5.30 -0.12 9.77
C GLU A 51 5.47 -0.73 8.37
N LEU A 52 4.64 -1.72 8.02
CA LEU A 52 4.63 -2.35 6.70
C LEU A 52 3.87 -1.53 5.65
N LEU A 53 3.14 -0.49 6.05
CA LEU A 53 2.37 0.33 5.12
C LEU A 53 3.25 1.14 4.17
N GLU A 54 4.36 1.72 4.67
CA GLU A 54 5.32 2.48 3.85
C GLU A 54 5.90 1.63 2.70
N PRO A 55 6.48 0.44 2.94
CA PRO A 55 6.99 -0.40 1.86
C PRO A 55 5.88 -0.97 0.97
N VAL A 56 4.69 -1.24 1.50
CA VAL A 56 3.53 -1.70 0.69
C VAL A 56 3.11 -0.63 -0.30
N CYS A 57 2.89 0.61 0.14
CA CYS A 57 2.53 1.72 -0.74
C CYS A 57 3.60 1.99 -1.81
N HIS A 58 4.88 1.91 -1.42
CA HIS A 58 5.98 2.05 -2.37
C HIS A 58 5.97 0.94 -3.43
N GLN A 59 5.74 -0.31 -3.03
CA GLN A 59 5.67 -1.43 -3.96
C GLN A 59 4.47 -1.32 -4.90
N LEU A 60 3.31 -0.91 -4.39
CA LEU A 60 2.15 -0.59 -5.20
C LEU A 60 2.47 0.53 -6.21
N PHE A 61 3.27 1.54 -5.85
CA PHE A 61 3.78 2.55 -6.80
C PHE A 61 4.52 1.98 -7.96
N GLU A 62 5.51 1.13 -7.66
CA GLU A 62 6.32 0.50 -8.68
C GLU A 62 5.47 -0.37 -9.60
N PHE A 63 4.43 -1.03 -9.07
CA PHE A 63 3.46 -1.79 -9.87
C PHE A 63 2.59 -0.92 -10.78
N TYR A 64 2.16 0.25 -10.31
CA TYR A 64 1.43 1.19 -11.17
C TYR A 64 2.35 1.77 -12.25
N ARG A 65 3.59 2.10 -11.86
CA ARG A 65 4.61 2.66 -12.74
C ARG A 65 5.09 1.69 -13.80
N SER A 66 5.12 0.39 -13.53
CA SER A 66 5.51 -0.63 -14.50
C SER A 66 4.56 -0.72 -15.69
N GLY A 67 3.30 -0.26 -15.55
CA GLY A 67 2.33 -0.21 -16.63
C GLY A 67 1.79 -1.59 -17.06
N GLU A 68 2.03 -2.63 -16.26
CA GLU A 68 1.57 -3.99 -16.54
C GLU A 68 0.04 -4.12 -16.40
N GLU A 69 -0.64 -4.64 -17.42
CA GLU A 69 -2.11 -4.73 -17.49
C GLU A 69 -2.73 -5.54 -16.34
N GLN A 70 -2.00 -6.49 -15.75
CA GLN A 70 -2.48 -7.30 -14.63
C GLN A 70 -2.26 -6.62 -13.27
N LEU A 71 -1.21 -5.80 -13.14
CA LEU A 71 -0.86 -5.11 -11.89
C LEU A 71 -1.64 -3.82 -11.74
N LEU A 72 -1.95 -3.13 -12.83
CA LEU A 72 -2.71 -1.89 -12.81
C LEU A 72 -4.08 -2.04 -12.11
N PRO A 73 -4.98 -2.97 -12.50
CA PRO A 73 -6.24 -3.17 -11.79
C PRO A 73 -6.03 -3.72 -10.37
N PHE A 74 -4.96 -4.51 -10.16
CA PHE A 74 -4.60 -5.01 -8.84
C PHE A 74 -4.22 -3.88 -7.89
N THR A 75 -3.53 -2.85 -8.36
CA THR A 75 -3.18 -1.70 -7.52
C THR A 75 -4.36 -0.75 -7.36
N LEU A 76 -5.16 -0.56 -8.41
CA LEU A 76 -6.33 0.34 -8.38
C LEU A 76 -7.42 -0.12 -7.40
N GLN A 77 -7.61 -1.42 -7.17
CA GLN A 77 -8.56 -1.88 -6.13
C GLN A 77 -8.20 -1.36 -4.73
N PHE A 78 -6.91 -1.19 -4.41
CA PHE A 78 -6.47 -0.66 -3.12
C PHE A 78 -6.52 0.87 -3.06
N LEU A 79 -6.62 1.55 -4.19
CA LEU A 79 -6.63 3.00 -4.27
C LEU A 79 -7.79 3.61 -3.48
N LEU A 80 -8.99 3.05 -3.62
CA LEU A 80 -10.17 3.55 -2.91
C LEU A 80 -10.03 3.42 -1.40
N GLU A 81 -9.45 2.30 -0.93
CA GLU A 81 -9.20 2.07 0.49
C GLU A 81 -8.10 3.00 1.03
N LEU A 82 -7.04 3.24 0.24
CA LEU A 82 -5.99 4.21 0.57
C LEU A 82 -6.55 5.64 0.67
N ILE A 83 -7.42 6.04 -0.25
CA ILE A 83 -8.13 7.34 -0.20
C ILE A 83 -8.99 7.41 1.05
N TRP A 84 -9.72 6.34 1.39
CA TRP A 84 -10.56 6.30 2.58
C TRP A 84 -9.75 6.39 3.88
N CYS A 85 -8.67 5.61 3.98
CA CYS A 85 -7.75 5.65 5.13
C CYS A 85 -7.13 7.06 5.26
N TYR A 86 -6.74 7.67 4.14
CA TYR A 86 -6.25 9.04 4.10
C TYR A 86 -7.30 10.07 4.54
N LEU A 87 -8.51 10.02 3.98
CA LEU A 87 -9.60 10.94 4.30
C LEU A 87 -10.06 10.79 5.75
N SER A 88 -10.15 9.57 6.26
CA SER A 88 -10.54 9.31 7.65
C SER A 88 -9.51 9.83 8.65
N VAL A 89 -8.21 9.64 8.39
CA VAL A 89 -7.13 10.25 9.18
C VAL A 89 -7.13 11.77 9.05
N SER A 90 -7.34 12.31 7.85
CA SER A 90 -7.37 13.76 7.59
C SER A 90 -8.57 14.46 8.22
N ALA A 91 -9.75 13.83 8.18
CA ALA A 91 -10.95 14.30 8.84
C ALA A 91 -10.79 14.25 10.38
N SER A 92 -10.17 13.18 10.89
CA SER A 92 -9.84 13.06 12.33
C SER A 92 -8.77 14.07 12.77
N ARG A 93 -7.89 14.51 11.86
CA ARG A 93 -6.87 15.56 12.07
C ARG A 93 -7.47 16.93 12.40
N ASN A 94 -8.73 17.19 12.00
CA ASN A 94 -9.42 18.43 12.37
C ASN A 94 -9.75 18.46 13.89
N VAL A 95 -9.82 17.28 14.53
CA VAL A 95 -10.07 17.14 15.98
C VAL A 95 -8.78 17.16 16.81
N TYR A 96 -7.65 16.66 16.28
CA TYR A 96 -6.36 16.58 16.97
C TYR A 96 -5.39 17.71 16.60
N ARG A 97 -5.82 18.96 16.77
CA ARG A 97 -4.96 20.16 16.66
C ARG A 97 -4.16 20.41 17.96
N SER A 98 -3.56 19.36 18.52
CA SER A 98 -2.78 19.41 19.77
C SER A 98 -1.40 18.75 19.60
N GLY A 99 -0.54 19.37 18.79
CA GLY A 99 0.84 19.73 19.12
C GLY A 99 1.93 18.68 19.41
N CYS A 100 1.70 17.37 19.47
CA CYS A 100 2.80 16.44 19.86
C CYS A 100 2.93 15.14 19.05
N ILE A 101 2.11 14.92 18.02
CA ILE A 101 2.14 13.67 17.21
C ILE A 101 2.33 14.00 15.72
N GLU A 102 3.25 14.91 15.41
CA GLU A 102 3.48 15.35 14.02
C GLU A 102 4.61 14.58 13.32
N GLY A 103 5.63 14.07 14.03
CA GLY A 103 6.82 13.51 13.37
C GLY A 103 6.59 12.25 12.50
N ILE A 104 5.72 11.34 12.92
CA ILE A 104 5.52 10.06 12.20
C ILE A 104 4.45 10.15 11.10
N HIS A 105 3.46 11.04 11.22
CA HIS A 105 2.33 11.10 10.28
C HIS A 105 2.61 11.89 8.99
N TYR A 106 3.61 12.79 8.97
CA TYR A 106 3.97 13.52 7.74
C TYR A 106 4.66 12.64 6.69
N LYS A 107 5.39 11.59 7.11
CA LYS A 107 6.11 10.72 6.17
C LYS A 107 5.13 9.85 5.34
N TYR A 108 4.10 9.30 5.97
CA TYR A 108 3.00 8.59 5.30
C TYR A 108 2.19 9.50 4.36
N PHE A 109 1.96 10.74 4.79
CA PHE A 109 1.19 11.70 4.00
C PHE A 109 1.89 12.05 2.68
N CYS A 110 3.23 12.10 2.66
CA CYS A 110 3.99 12.43 1.45
C CYS A 110 3.91 11.34 0.39
N GLY A 111 4.08 10.06 0.76
CA GLY A 111 4.03 8.94 -0.20
C GLY A 111 2.65 8.73 -0.83
N VAL A 112 1.59 8.77 -0.03
CA VAL A 112 0.21 8.62 -0.51
C VAL A 112 -0.28 9.87 -1.26
N ASN A 113 0.11 11.08 -0.85
CA ASN A 113 -0.20 12.28 -1.63
C ASN A 113 0.48 12.25 -3.00
N LEU A 114 1.76 11.89 -3.08
CA LEU A 114 2.46 11.84 -4.37
C LEU A 114 1.81 10.82 -5.32
N TRP A 115 1.36 9.69 -4.77
CA TRP A 115 0.58 8.67 -5.46
C TRP A 115 -0.76 9.19 -5.99
N LEU A 116 -1.54 9.83 -5.12
CA LEU A 116 -2.85 10.38 -5.47
C LEU A 116 -2.74 11.55 -6.45
N LEU A 117 -1.75 12.42 -6.26
CA LEU A 117 -1.42 13.48 -7.21
C LEU A 117 -1.00 12.92 -8.57
N SER A 118 -0.25 11.81 -8.61
CA SER A 118 0.17 11.18 -9.87
C SER A 118 -0.93 10.41 -10.59
N ILE A 119 -2.09 10.18 -9.94
CA ILE A 119 -3.29 9.57 -10.54
C ILE A 119 -4.34 10.64 -10.91
N CYS A 120 -4.40 11.75 -10.16
CA CYS A 120 -5.35 12.84 -10.40
C CYS A 120 -4.85 13.94 -11.36
N VAL A 121 -3.57 13.96 -11.72
CA VAL A 121 -2.97 14.84 -12.76
C VAL A 121 -2.71 14.04 -14.02
#